data_AF-A0A4Q5LXB0-F1
#
_entry.id   AF-A0A4Q5LXB0-F1
#
_cell.length_a   1.000
_cell.length_b   1.000
_cell.length_c   1.000
_cell.angle_alpha   90.00
_cell.angle_beta   90.00
_cell.angle_gamma   90.00
#
_symmetry.space_group_name_H-M   'P 1'
#
loop_
_entity.id
_entity.type
_entity.pdbx_description
1 polymer ?
#
loop_
_entity_poly.entity_id
_entity_poly.type
_entity_poly.pdbx_seq_one_letter_code
_entity_poly.pdbx_strand_id
1 'polypeptide(L)'
;MYIVFWASVTNKNATPVEFTMNFPADSFAISGQPEGYVKFFLPPGTMTPEKDSVYDYGLTTLKSFLNDNFHKPTQLKKTIKPKEEYLFYIAVVSDEGYNGAVRAELVLKEQQLFYKINMLDSLLPCGSIVFKK
;
A
#
# COMPACT_ATOMS: atom_id res chain seq x y z
N MET A 1 7.96 -14.50 -3.90
CA MET A 1 7.98 -14.02 -2.50
C MET A 1 6.96 -12.89 -2.30
N TYR A 2 6.45 -12.68 -1.09
CA TYR A 2 5.70 -11.47 -0.77
C TYR A 2 6.17 -10.84 0.55
N ILE A 3 5.87 -9.56 0.72
CA ILE A 3 6.02 -8.80 1.95
C ILE A 3 4.73 -8.04 2.18
N VAL A 4 4.22 -8.07 3.42
CA VAL A 4 3.12 -7.21 3.85
C VAL A 4 3.73 -6.01 4.55
N PHE A 5 3.23 -4.82 4.25
CA PHE A 5 3.41 -3.60 5.01
C PHE A 5 2.07 -3.16 5.57
N TRP A 6 2.11 -2.33 6.61
CA TRP A 6 0.97 -1.51 7.00
C TRP A 6 1.37 -0.04 7.02
N ALA A 7 0.39 0.84 6.84
CA ALA A 7 0.54 2.28 6.96
C ALA A 7 -0.66 2.87 7.71
N SER A 8 -0.45 4.02 8.34
CA SER A 8 -1.54 4.79 8.95
C SER A 8 -1.67 6.18 8.34
N VAL A 9 -2.91 6.67 8.27
CA VAL A 9 -3.24 8.04 7.87
C VAL A 9 -4.16 8.62 8.93
N THR A 10 -3.73 9.72 9.54
CA THR A 10 -4.50 10.43 10.56
C THR A 10 -5.05 11.74 10.00
N ASN A 11 -6.37 11.93 10.04
CA ASN A 11 -6.97 13.20 9.69
C ASN A 11 -6.92 14.17 10.88
N LYS A 12 -6.02 15.15 10.83
CA LYS A 12 -5.89 16.20 11.85
C LYS A 12 -6.82 17.41 11.64
N ASN A 13 -7.62 17.41 10.56
CA ASN A 13 -8.51 18.51 10.21
C ASN A 13 -9.86 18.42 10.95
N ALA A 14 -10.62 19.52 10.92
CA ALA A 14 -11.98 19.59 11.45
C ALA A 14 -13.04 19.02 10.50
N THR A 15 -12.70 18.81 9.22
CA THR A 15 -13.59 18.25 8.20
C THR A 15 -13.13 16.87 7.73
N PRO A 16 -14.03 16.01 7.23
CA PRO A 16 -13.65 14.73 6.64
C PRO A 16 -12.74 14.89 5.42
N VAL A 17 -11.83 13.93 5.24
CA VAL A 17 -10.96 13.84 4.05
C VAL A 17 -11.29 12.57 3.29
N GLU A 18 -11.50 12.68 1.99
CA GLU A 18 -11.57 11.50 1.12
C GLU A 18 -10.14 11.06 0.80
N PHE A 19 -9.83 9.81 1.08
CA PHE A 19 -8.55 9.17 0.83
C PHE A 19 -8.75 8.07 -0.19
N THR A 20 -7.99 8.14 -1.28
CA THR A 20 -8.01 7.14 -2.35
C THR A 20 -6.61 6.65 -2.63
N MET A 21 -6.46 5.34 -2.78
CA MET A 21 -5.25 4.72 -3.32
C MET A 21 -5.60 3.66 -4.35
N ASN A 22 -4.71 3.45 -5.32
CA ASN A 22 -4.81 2.39 -6.30
C ASN A 22 -3.44 1.92 -6.76
N PHE A 23 -3.32 0.63 -7.06
CA PHE A 23 -2.21 0.07 -7.80
C PHE A 23 -2.71 -0.61 -9.07
N PRO A 24 -2.00 -0.45 -10.21
CA PRO A 24 -2.37 -1.09 -11.45
C PRO A 24 -2.17 -2.61 -11.38
N ALA A 25 -2.71 -3.33 -12.36
CA ALA A 25 -2.46 -4.77 -12.51
C ALA A 25 -1.01 -5.07 -12.98
N ASP A 26 -0.34 -4.06 -13.52
CA ASP A 26 1.01 -4.13 -14.07
C ASP A 26 2.06 -4.38 -12.99
N SER A 27 3.18 -4.94 -13.43
CA SER A 27 4.39 -5.15 -12.63
C SER A 27 5.45 -4.10 -12.96
N PHE A 28 6.30 -3.81 -11.99
CA PHE A 28 7.38 -2.83 -12.10
C PHE A 28 8.72 -3.54 -12.04
N ALA A 29 9.65 -3.15 -12.91
CA ALA A 29 11.00 -3.70 -12.88
C ALA A 29 11.72 -3.28 -11.59
N ILE A 30 12.38 -4.23 -10.94
CA ILE A 30 13.20 -3.98 -9.76
C ILE A 30 14.53 -3.37 -10.23
N SER A 31 14.90 -2.27 -9.61
CA SER A 31 16.12 -1.53 -9.94
C SER A 31 17.37 -2.40 -9.73
N GLY A 32 18.18 -2.50 -10.78
CA GLY A 32 19.40 -3.32 -10.76
C GLY A 32 19.19 -4.83 -10.95
N GLN A 33 17.96 -5.29 -11.24
CA GLN A 33 17.65 -6.69 -11.50
C GLN A 33 16.97 -6.85 -12.88
N PRO A 34 17.67 -7.34 -13.92
CA PRO A 34 17.16 -7.39 -15.29
C PRO A 34 15.87 -8.21 -15.48
N GLU A 35 15.66 -9.23 -14.64
CA GLU A 35 14.51 -10.13 -14.71
C GLU A 35 13.62 -10.05 -13.46
N GLY A 36 13.91 -9.14 -12.53
CA GLY A 36 13.16 -9.01 -11.28
C GLY A 36 11.97 -8.07 -11.43
N TYR A 37 10.78 -8.54 -11.09
CA TYR A 37 9.56 -7.74 -11.12
C TYR A 37 8.84 -7.71 -9.77
N VAL A 38 8.11 -6.62 -9.54
CA VAL A 38 7.30 -6.44 -8.35
C VAL A 38 5.89 -5.95 -8.69
N LYS A 39 4.90 -6.44 -7.96
CA LYS A 39 3.51 -6.00 -7.99
C LYS A 39 3.06 -5.52 -6.62
N PHE A 40 2.16 -4.54 -6.63
CA PHE A 40 1.62 -3.90 -5.43
C PHE A 40 0.13 -4.14 -5.33
N PHE A 41 -0.33 -4.40 -4.12
CA PHE A 41 -1.73 -4.75 -3.85
C PHE A 41 -2.23 -4.04 -2.60
N LEU A 42 -3.52 -3.69 -2.62
CA LEU A 42 -4.27 -3.18 -1.47
C LEU A 42 -5.27 -4.27 -1.01
N PRO A 43 -4.82 -5.26 -0.22
CA PRO A 43 -5.70 -6.32 0.25
C PRO A 43 -6.76 -5.76 1.22
N PRO A 44 -7.99 -6.31 1.19
CA PRO A 44 -9.05 -5.88 2.09
C PRO A 44 -8.74 -6.32 3.51
N GLY A 45 -9.17 -5.51 4.47
CA GLY A 45 -8.96 -5.74 5.88
C GLY A 45 -8.65 -4.44 6.60
N THR A 46 -8.70 -4.50 7.92
CA THR A 46 -8.34 -3.37 8.79
C THR A 46 -7.14 -3.80 9.62
N MET A 47 -6.05 -3.03 9.49
CA MET A 47 -4.92 -3.14 10.39
C MET A 47 -5.31 -2.52 11.73
N THR A 48 -4.84 -3.11 12.83
CA THR A 48 -5.03 -2.56 14.17
C THR A 48 -3.72 -2.66 14.96
N PRO A 49 -3.47 -1.79 15.96
CA PRO A 49 -2.23 -1.82 16.73
C PRO A 49 -1.94 -3.17 17.40
N GLU A 50 -2.96 -3.93 17.78
CA GLU A 50 -2.81 -5.25 18.43
C GLU A 50 -2.21 -6.30 17.49
N LYS A 51 -2.24 -6.04 16.17
CA LYS A 51 -1.70 -6.95 15.16
C LYS A 51 -0.24 -6.67 14.80
N ASP A 52 0.37 -5.60 15.33
CA ASP A 52 1.73 -5.18 14.94
C ASP A 52 2.78 -6.29 15.15
N SER A 53 2.63 -7.07 16.22
CA SER A 53 3.52 -8.20 16.53
C SER A 53 3.06 -9.55 15.95
N VAL A 54 1.93 -9.59 15.24
CA VAL A 54 1.40 -10.81 14.64
C VAL A 54 2.05 -10.99 13.26
N TYR A 55 2.36 -12.24 12.90
CA TYR A 55 2.89 -12.56 11.58
C TYR A 55 1.99 -11.98 10.46
N ASP A 56 2.61 -11.35 9.46
CA ASP A 56 1.96 -10.56 8.40
C ASP A 56 0.93 -9.55 8.93
N TYR A 57 1.16 -9.04 10.13
CA TYR A 57 0.27 -8.11 10.81
C TYR A 57 -1.17 -8.61 10.91
N GLY A 58 -1.34 -9.92 11.08
CA GLY A 58 -2.64 -10.59 11.21
C GLY A 58 -3.46 -10.65 9.90
N LEU A 59 -2.84 -10.41 8.73
CA LEU A 59 -3.50 -10.53 7.43
C LEU A 59 -3.54 -12.00 6.95
N THR A 60 -4.59 -12.74 7.31
CA THR A 60 -4.71 -14.17 6.97
C THR A 60 -5.28 -14.45 5.57
N THR A 61 -5.86 -13.44 4.92
CA THR A 61 -6.60 -13.59 3.66
C THR A 61 -5.78 -13.27 2.41
N LEU A 62 -4.49 -12.95 2.55
CA LEU A 62 -3.66 -12.50 1.43
C LEU A 62 -3.61 -13.53 0.29
N LYS A 63 -3.45 -14.82 0.61
CA LYS A 63 -3.34 -15.88 -0.41
C LYS A 63 -4.60 -15.99 -1.28
N SER A 64 -5.79 -16.06 -0.66
CA SER A 64 -7.05 -16.11 -1.41
C SER A 64 -7.27 -14.82 -2.19
N PHE A 65 -6.97 -13.67 -1.58
CA PHE A 65 -7.05 -12.39 -2.26
C PHE A 65 -6.17 -12.33 -3.53
N LEU A 66 -4.93 -12.79 -3.46
CA LEU A 66 -4.02 -12.82 -4.61
C LEU A 66 -4.53 -13.75 -5.70
N ASN A 67 -5.03 -14.95 -5.37
CA ASN A 67 -5.61 -15.86 -6.36
C ASN A 67 -6.71 -15.20 -7.20
N ASP A 68 -7.54 -14.36 -6.57
CA ASP A 68 -8.68 -13.73 -7.24
C ASP A 68 -8.31 -12.41 -7.96
N ASN A 69 -7.20 -11.77 -7.57
CA ASN A 69 -6.88 -10.39 -7.96
C ASN A 69 -5.50 -10.19 -8.58
N PHE A 70 -4.69 -11.24 -8.78
CA PHE A 70 -3.31 -11.10 -9.26
C PHE A 70 -3.14 -10.35 -10.60
N HIS A 71 -4.16 -10.43 -11.46
CA HIS A 71 -4.22 -9.77 -12.76
C HIS A 71 -5.19 -8.59 -12.80
N LYS A 72 -5.61 -8.07 -11.64
CA LYS A 72 -6.57 -6.98 -11.50
C LYS A 72 -5.94 -5.79 -10.77
N PRO A 73 -6.33 -4.55 -11.10
CA PRO A 73 -5.96 -3.41 -10.28
C PRO A 73 -6.61 -3.54 -8.89
N THR A 74 -5.95 -3.00 -7.89
CA THR A 74 -6.49 -2.93 -6.53
C THR A 74 -6.73 -1.49 -6.14
N GLN A 75 -7.75 -1.27 -5.32
CA GLN A 75 -8.16 0.07 -4.92
C GLN A 75 -8.62 0.11 -3.46
N LEU A 76 -8.28 1.21 -2.81
CA LEU A 76 -8.71 1.56 -1.48
C LEU A 76 -9.38 2.93 -1.54
N LYS A 77 -10.61 3.02 -1.04
CA LYS A 77 -11.34 4.28 -0.86
C LYS A 77 -11.87 4.37 0.55
N LYS A 78 -11.57 5.46 1.25
CA LYS A 78 -11.99 5.69 2.63
C LYS A 78 -12.28 7.18 2.83
N THR A 79 -13.39 7.49 3.49
CA THR A 79 -13.56 8.82 4.10
C THR A 79 -13.03 8.74 5.53
N ILE A 80 -12.02 9.55 5.84
CA ILE A 80 -11.39 9.63 7.16
C ILE A 80 -12.01 10.81 7.90
N LYS A 81 -12.78 10.54 8.96
CA LYS A 81 -13.45 11.55 9.77
C LYS A 81 -12.45 12.44 10.51
N PRO A 82 -12.89 13.63 10.99
CA PRO A 82 -12.05 14.46 11.85
C PRO A 82 -11.48 13.67 13.03
N LYS A 83 -10.16 13.75 13.23
CA LYS A 83 -9.41 13.03 14.29
C LYS A 83 -9.43 11.50 14.17
N GLU A 84 -9.93 10.92 13.09
CA GLU A 84 -9.85 9.49 12.82
C GLU A 84 -8.45 9.14 12.30
N GLU A 85 -7.91 8.03 12.81
CA GLU A 85 -6.77 7.33 12.23
C GLU A 85 -7.27 6.12 11.46
N TYR A 86 -6.75 5.93 10.26
CA TYR A 86 -7.05 4.77 9.43
C TYR A 86 -5.76 4.00 9.17
N LEU A 87 -5.72 2.74 9.58
CA LEU A 87 -4.62 1.82 9.33
C LEU A 87 -5.04 0.79 8.29
N PHE A 88 -4.15 0.52 7.33
CA PHE A 88 -4.42 -0.38 6.20
C PHE A 88 -3.16 -1.12 5.78
N TYR A 89 -3.35 -2.18 5.00
CA TYR A 89 -2.29 -3.04 4.50
C TYR A 89 -1.89 -2.68 3.07
N ILE A 90 -0.62 -2.93 2.75
CA ILE A 90 -0.08 -2.90 1.39
C ILE A 90 0.72 -4.19 1.22
N ALA A 91 0.39 -5.00 0.23
CA ALA A 91 1.14 -6.22 -0.08
C ALA A 91 2.01 -6.01 -1.32
N VAL A 92 3.26 -6.46 -1.24
CA VAL A 92 4.26 -6.37 -2.30
C VAL A 92 4.65 -7.79 -2.68
N VAL A 93 4.45 -8.17 -3.93
CA VAL A 93 4.76 -9.52 -4.43
C VAL A 93 5.86 -9.40 -5.48
N SER A 94 6.91 -10.20 -5.34
CA SER A 94 8.01 -10.28 -6.31
C SER A 94 8.27 -11.73 -6.68
N ASP A 95 8.69 -11.97 -7.92
CA ASP A 95 9.11 -13.27 -8.44
C ASP A 95 10.45 -13.72 -7.82
N GLU A 96 11.50 -12.92 -8.00
CA GLU A 96 12.89 -13.22 -7.63
C GLU A 96 13.27 -12.71 -6.23
N GLY A 97 12.39 -11.91 -5.61
CA GLY A 97 12.66 -11.25 -4.34
C GLY A 97 13.64 -10.08 -4.46
N TYR A 98 14.13 -9.59 -3.32
CA TYR A 98 15.04 -8.44 -3.28
C TYR A 98 16.22 -8.71 -2.37
N ASN A 99 17.42 -8.44 -2.87
CA ASN A 99 18.65 -8.58 -2.10
C ASN A 99 18.81 -7.40 -1.14
N GLY A 100 18.21 -7.53 0.05
CA GLY A 100 18.35 -6.58 1.14
C GLY A 100 17.06 -6.34 1.90
N ALA A 101 17.12 -5.45 2.88
CA ALA A 101 15.93 -5.02 3.61
C ALA A 101 15.05 -4.18 2.68
N VAL A 102 13.79 -4.59 2.50
CA VAL A 102 12.80 -3.79 1.77
C VAL A 102 12.24 -2.73 2.72
N ARG A 103 12.29 -1.47 2.29
CA ARG A 103 11.79 -0.31 3.03
C ARG A 103 10.86 0.49 2.13
N ALA A 104 9.73 0.89 2.69
CA ALA A 104 8.74 1.66 1.98
C ALA A 104 8.24 2.86 2.80
N GLU A 105 7.72 3.85 2.09
CA GLU A 105 7.18 5.08 2.64
C GLU A 105 5.99 5.55 1.78
N LEU A 106 4.94 6.05 2.42
CA LEU A 106 3.86 6.75 1.75
C LEU A 106 4.12 8.25 1.80
N VAL A 107 4.29 8.87 0.64
CA VAL A 107 4.66 10.29 0.50
C VAL A 107 3.47 11.07 -0.02
N LEU A 108 3.02 12.06 0.75
CA LEU A 108 2.02 13.03 0.30
C LEU A 108 2.72 14.29 -0.22
N LYS A 109 2.46 14.64 -1.48
CA LYS A 109 2.86 15.93 -2.07
C LYS A 109 1.60 16.66 -2.49
N GLU A 110 1.33 17.78 -1.81
CA GLU A 110 0.07 18.51 -1.94
C GLU A 110 -1.14 17.60 -1.66
N GLN A 111 -1.89 17.21 -2.68
CA GLN A 111 -3.05 16.32 -2.60
C GLN A 111 -2.82 14.97 -3.30
N GLN A 112 -1.59 14.70 -3.76
CA GLN A 112 -1.23 13.48 -4.48
C GLN A 112 -0.38 12.55 -3.61
N LEU A 113 -0.70 11.26 -3.65
CA LEU A 113 -0.01 10.22 -2.90
C LEU A 113 0.95 9.46 -3.81
N PHE A 114 2.14 9.20 -3.29
CA PHE A 114 3.17 8.41 -3.93
C PHE A 114 3.64 7.32 -2.98
N TYR A 115 3.84 6.12 -3.51
CA TYR A 115 4.47 5.02 -2.80
C TYR A 115 5.96 4.98 -3.18
N LYS A 116 6.82 5.11 -2.18
CA LYS A 116 8.26 4.98 -2.33
C LYS A 116 8.67 3.64 -1.76
N ILE A 117 9.44 2.87 -2.51
CA ILE A 117 10.03 1.62 -2.04
C ILE A 117 11.44 1.52 -2.61
N ASN A 118 12.40 1.07 -1.80
CA ASN A 118 13.81 1.02 -2.22
C ASN A 118 14.13 -0.02 -3.31
N MET A 119 13.14 -0.80 -3.75
CA MET A 119 13.22 -1.70 -4.88
C MET A 119 13.05 -0.99 -6.23
N LEU A 120 12.53 0.24 -6.23
CA LEU A 120 12.26 1.04 -7.43
C LEU A 120 13.07 2.36 -7.39
N ASP A 121 13.50 2.83 -8.56
CA ASP A 121 14.23 4.11 -8.69
C ASP A 121 13.31 5.34 -8.60
N SER A 122 12.00 5.15 -8.73
CA SER A 122 11.03 6.24 -8.83
C SER A 122 9.90 6.15 -7.80
N LEU A 123 9.29 7.31 -7.54
CA LEU A 123 8.06 7.41 -6.75
C LEU A 123 6.89 6.90 -7.60
N LEU A 124 6.17 5.90 -7.10
CA LEU A 124 5.00 5.36 -7.78
C LEU A 124 3.76 6.19 -7.43
N PRO A 125 3.12 6.92 -8.37
CA PRO A 125 1.86 7.60 -8.10
C PRO A 125 0.80 6.56 -7.73
N CYS A 126 0.19 6.71 -6.57
CA CYS A 126 -0.64 5.65 -6.00
C CYS A 126 -1.96 6.13 -5.43
N GLY A 127 -2.32 7.42 -5.56
CA GLY A 127 -3.57 7.92 -5.04
C GLY A 127 -3.62 9.42 -4.80
N SER A 128 -4.62 9.85 -4.04
CA SER A 128 -4.82 11.26 -3.71
C SER A 128 -5.66 11.43 -2.44
N ILE A 129 -5.67 12.67 -1.93
CA ILE A 129 -6.64 13.11 -0.92
C ILE A 129 -7.50 14.25 -1.46
N VAL A 130 -8.75 14.32 -1.02
CA VAL A 130 -9.67 15.42 -1.31
C VAL A 130 -10.26 15.93 -0.01
N PHE A 131 -10.09 17.21 0.27
CA PHE A 131 -10.70 17.87 1.42
C PHE A 131 -12.18 18.13 1.14
N LYS A 132 -13.07 17.64 2.00
CA LYS A 132 -14.48 18.07 1.95
C LYS A 132 -14.57 19.51 2.48
N LYS A 133 -15.26 20.36 1.73
CA LYS A 133 -15.67 21.70 2.15
C LYS A 133 -16.86 21.61 3.07
#